data_AF-A0A7V5AQJ6-F1
#
_entry.id   AF-A0A7V5AQJ6-F1
#
_cell.length_a   1.000
_cell.length_b   1.000
_cell.length_c   1.000
_cell.angle_alpha   90.00
_cell.angle_beta   90.00
_cell.angle_gamma   90.00
#
_symmetry.space_group_name_H-M   'P 1'
#
loop_
_entity.id
_entity.type
_entity.pdbx_description
1 polymer ?
#
loop_
_entity_poly.entity_id
_entity_poly.type
_entity_poly.pdbx_seq_one_letter_code
_entity_poly.pdbx_strand_id
1 'polypeptide(L)'
;MYRFSLFLILLVFLSSSGCASVGRYFADRGNDFLDIFGLNVSYGAGVLVNVRATQFAQVGLVAFSGARFGFNGRRCLSWYEESIEIGISPFYYGREVSTASMSSNMPEIHQVMRVYTLLGPIFALFETEESDVTPQSEKGSFAIIFREDGDKSFDEAYDRRLFDIGFSVHCLLVGIEVFVNPAEAIDFVLGLFTIDLSGDDGGRTRGKDEEGNGNKNRGSGGESNKSERETSGDRNGR
;
A
#
# COMPACT_ATOMS: atom_id res chain seq x y z
N MET A 1 33.47 37.71 -40.06
CA MET A 1 32.38 36.73 -40.25
C MET A 1 32.51 35.49 -39.36
N TYR A 2 33.71 34.92 -39.16
CA TYR A 2 33.90 33.69 -38.36
C TYR A 2 33.46 33.78 -36.88
N ARG A 3 33.56 34.95 -36.24
CA ARG A 3 33.14 35.14 -34.83
C ARG A 3 31.63 34.97 -34.61
N PHE A 4 30.81 35.35 -35.58
CA PHE A 4 29.35 35.18 -35.51
C PHE A 4 28.96 33.72 -35.73
N SER A 5 29.66 33.04 -36.65
CA SER A 5 29.46 31.61 -36.92
C SER A 5 29.81 30.73 -35.71
N LEU A 6 30.89 31.07 -34.99
CA LEU A 6 31.31 30.33 -33.78
C LEU A 6 30.29 30.48 -32.64
N PHE A 7 29.70 31.66 -32.47
CA PHE A 7 28.69 31.91 -31.44
C PHE A 7 27.39 31.13 -31.70
N LEU A 8 26.98 31.05 -32.98
CA LEU A 8 25.78 30.32 -33.38
C LEU A 8 25.95 28.81 -33.21
N ILE A 9 27.13 28.28 -33.54
CA ILE A 9 27.47 26.87 -33.31
C ILE A 9 27.49 26.55 -31.81
N LEU A 10 28.04 27.45 -30.97
CA LEU A 10 28.04 27.26 -29.50
C LEU A 10 26.62 27.25 -28.93
N LEU A 11 25.75 28.15 -29.39
CA LEU A 11 24.36 28.24 -28.93
C LEU A 11 23.55 26.99 -29.33
N VAL A 12 23.77 26.47 -30.54
CA VAL A 12 23.18 25.19 -30.99
C VAL A 12 23.67 24.03 -30.12
N PHE A 13 24.97 23.96 -29.81
CA PHE A 13 25.53 22.91 -28.96
C PHE A 13 25.03 22.97 -27.50
N LEU A 14 24.86 24.17 -26.93
CA LEU A 14 24.25 24.34 -25.61
C LEU A 14 22.77 23.93 -25.62
N SER A 15 22.04 24.19 -26.72
CA SER A 15 20.64 23.78 -26.83
C SER A 15 20.44 22.28 -27.05
N SER A 16 21.36 21.59 -27.74
CA SER A 16 21.25 20.15 -28.04
C SER A 16 21.57 19.24 -26.85
N SER A 17 22.31 19.73 -25.85
CA SER A 17 22.59 18.98 -24.61
C SER A 17 21.37 18.88 -23.68
N GLY A 18 20.38 19.76 -23.86
CA GLY A 18 19.22 19.89 -22.96
C GLY A 18 17.98 19.09 -23.38
N CYS A 19 17.80 18.74 -24.66
CA CYS A 19 16.53 18.13 -25.10
C CYS A 19 16.23 16.76 -24.48
N ALA A 20 17.26 15.95 -24.22
CA ALA A 20 17.10 14.68 -23.50
C ALA A 20 16.79 14.87 -21.99
N SER A 21 17.19 16.01 -21.41
CA SER A 21 16.88 16.36 -20.01
C SER A 21 15.49 16.98 -19.88
N VAL A 22 15.05 17.77 -20.87
CA VAL A 22 13.72 18.40 -20.88
C VAL A 22 12.62 17.33 -20.94
N GLY A 23 12.79 16.31 -21.78
CA GLY A 23 11.83 15.20 -21.86
C GLY A 23 11.70 14.42 -20.55
N ARG A 24 12.82 14.12 -19.88
CA ARG A 24 12.81 13.46 -18.57
C ARG A 24 12.18 14.34 -17.50
N TYR A 25 12.56 15.62 -17.45
CA TYR A 25 11.97 16.58 -16.54
C TYR A 25 10.44 16.62 -16.64
N PHE A 26 9.87 16.73 -17.85
CA PHE A 26 8.42 16.72 -18.00
C PHE A 26 7.79 15.35 -17.70
N ALA A 27 8.49 14.25 -17.94
CA ALA A 27 8.00 12.92 -17.57
C ALA A 27 7.96 12.74 -16.05
N ASP A 28 9.01 13.18 -15.34
CA ASP A 28 9.10 13.12 -13.88
C ASP A 28 8.02 14.00 -13.24
N ARG A 29 7.88 15.27 -13.69
CA ARG A 29 6.80 16.16 -13.23
C ARG A 29 5.40 15.65 -13.59
N GLY A 30 5.27 14.95 -14.71
CA GLY A 30 4.02 14.28 -15.08
C GLY A 30 3.67 13.14 -14.12
N ASN A 31 4.67 12.40 -13.64
CA ASN A 31 4.47 11.35 -12.64
C ASN A 31 4.08 11.96 -11.28
N ASP A 32 4.80 12.99 -10.82
CA ASP A 32 4.48 13.70 -9.57
C ASP A 32 3.06 14.27 -9.60
N PHE A 33 2.64 14.83 -10.74
CA PHE A 33 1.29 15.34 -10.93
C PHE A 33 0.22 14.25 -10.80
N LEU A 34 0.48 13.05 -11.31
CA LEU A 34 -0.44 11.93 -11.17
C LEU A 34 -0.52 11.42 -9.72
N ASP A 35 0.59 11.49 -8.98
CA ASP A 35 0.65 11.08 -7.57
C ASP A 35 -0.18 12.00 -6.64
N ILE A 36 -0.59 13.20 -7.12
CA ILE A 36 -1.51 14.11 -6.41
C ILE A 36 -2.92 13.52 -6.34
N PHE A 37 -3.38 12.85 -7.39
CA PHE A 37 -4.78 12.45 -7.55
C PHE A 37 -4.93 10.93 -7.47
N GLY A 38 -5.75 10.49 -6.52
CA GLY A 38 -6.16 9.10 -6.41
C GLY A 38 -7.53 8.86 -7.02
N LEU A 39 -7.66 7.76 -7.75
CA LEU A 39 -8.94 7.25 -8.26
C LEU A 39 -9.04 5.76 -8.00
N ASN A 40 -10.04 5.38 -7.23
CA ASN A 40 -10.39 4.00 -6.96
C ASN A 40 -11.82 3.73 -7.45
N VAL A 41 -12.01 2.61 -8.13
CA VAL A 41 -13.31 2.10 -8.57
C VAL A 41 -13.61 0.84 -7.78
N SER A 42 -14.81 0.78 -7.20
CA SER A 42 -15.29 -0.40 -6.47
C SER A 42 -16.41 -1.11 -7.21
N TYR A 43 -16.41 -2.44 -7.12
CA TYR A 43 -17.47 -3.31 -7.61
C TYR A 43 -17.85 -4.35 -6.54
N GLY A 44 -19.11 -4.32 -6.09
CA GLY A 44 -19.63 -5.25 -5.10
C GLY A 44 -20.85 -4.71 -4.37
N ALA A 45 -21.43 -5.51 -3.48
CA ALA A 45 -22.65 -5.19 -2.76
C ALA A 45 -22.35 -4.18 -1.64
N GLY A 46 -23.01 -3.01 -1.68
CA GLY A 46 -22.86 -2.05 -0.57
C GLY A 46 -23.43 -0.66 -0.79
N VAL A 47 -23.38 0.12 0.28
CA VAL A 47 -23.62 1.56 0.28
C VAL A 47 -22.44 2.23 0.98
N LEU A 48 -21.83 3.20 0.31
CA LEU A 48 -20.71 3.98 0.84
C LEU A 48 -20.97 5.44 0.53
N VAL A 49 -20.98 6.29 1.55
CA VAL A 49 -20.87 7.74 1.41
C VAL A 49 -19.90 8.19 2.47
N ASN A 50 -18.72 8.65 2.06
CA ASN A 50 -17.68 9.10 2.97
C ASN A 50 -17.08 10.40 2.44
N VAL A 51 -16.95 11.38 3.34
CA VAL A 51 -16.21 12.61 3.10
C VAL A 51 -15.07 12.62 4.10
N ARG A 52 -13.85 12.85 3.62
CA ARG A 52 -12.66 12.92 4.46
C ARG A 52 -11.84 14.16 4.15
N ALA A 53 -11.43 14.86 5.20
CA ALA A 53 -10.46 15.93 5.11
C ALA A 53 -9.06 15.45 5.51
N THR A 54 -8.97 14.51 6.45
CA THR A 54 -7.70 13.86 6.85
C THR A 54 -8.00 12.44 7.33
N GLN A 55 -6.96 11.68 7.67
CA GLN A 55 -7.12 10.40 8.38
C GLN A 55 -7.85 10.55 9.74
N PHE A 56 -7.77 11.72 10.36
CA PHE A 56 -8.39 12.02 11.65
C PHE A 56 -9.72 12.75 11.56
N ALA A 57 -10.10 13.23 10.38
CA ALA A 57 -11.32 13.99 10.15
C ALA A 57 -12.04 13.43 8.92
N GLN A 58 -12.93 12.46 9.15
CA GLN A 58 -13.83 11.91 8.15
C GLN A 58 -15.21 11.69 8.76
N VAL A 59 -16.23 11.76 7.92
CA VAL A 59 -17.61 11.49 8.27
C VAL A 59 -18.20 10.64 7.16
N GLY A 60 -18.87 9.56 7.54
CA GLY A 60 -19.48 8.70 6.54
C GLY A 60 -20.30 7.56 7.09
N LEU A 61 -21.02 6.95 6.16
CA LEU A 61 -21.70 5.68 6.30
C LEU A 61 -21.14 4.75 5.24
N VAL A 62 -20.60 3.62 5.67
CA VAL A 62 -19.98 2.60 4.83
C VAL A 62 -20.54 1.26 5.27
N ALA A 63 -21.09 0.52 4.32
CA ALA A 63 -21.43 -0.89 4.43
C ALA A 63 -21.16 -1.49 3.05
N PHE A 64 -19.97 -2.04 2.86
CA PHE A 64 -19.45 -2.48 1.56
C PHE A 64 -18.79 -3.84 1.65
N SER A 65 -19.03 -4.70 0.65
CA SER A 65 -18.33 -5.96 0.43
C SER A 65 -18.11 -6.12 -1.07
N GLY A 66 -16.85 -6.10 -1.51
CA GLY A 66 -16.53 -6.16 -2.94
C GLY A 66 -15.07 -5.99 -3.31
N ALA A 67 -14.81 -6.02 -4.61
CA ALA A 67 -13.50 -5.73 -5.17
C ALA A 67 -13.31 -4.21 -5.37
N ARG A 68 -12.08 -3.75 -5.22
CA ARG A 68 -11.61 -2.42 -5.58
C ARG A 68 -10.47 -2.52 -6.57
N PHE A 69 -10.40 -1.55 -7.45
CA PHE A 69 -9.38 -1.37 -8.45
C PHE A 69 -8.97 0.09 -8.43
N GLY A 70 -7.67 0.35 -8.33
CA GLY A 70 -7.24 1.73 -8.13
C GLY A 70 -5.75 1.90 -8.20
N PHE A 71 -5.34 3.13 -7.97
CA PHE A 71 -3.94 3.53 -7.97
C PHE A 71 -3.50 3.80 -6.54
N ASN A 72 -2.54 3.01 -6.06
CA ASN A 72 -1.79 3.31 -4.83
C ASN A 72 -0.41 3.84 -5.29
N GLY A 73 -0.26 5.16 -5.23
CA GLY A 73 0.81 5.87 -5.92
C GLY A 73 0.86 5.47 -7.40
N ARG A 74 2.03 5.00 -7.84
CA ARG A 74 2.28 4.63 -9.26
C ARG A 74 1.87 3.19 -9.62
N ARG A 75 1.29 2.43 -8.70
CA ARG A 75 0.91 1.02 -8.94
C ARG A 75 -0.60 0.90 -9.08
N CYS A 76 -1.03 0.25 -10.16
CA CYS A 76 -2.42 -0.20 -10.30
C CYS A 76 -2.57 -1.51 -9.53
N LEU A 77 -3.41 -1.50 -8.49
CA LEU A 77 -3.66 -2.65 -7.63
C LEU A 77 -5.15 -2.99 -7.61
N SER A 78 -5.44 -4.26 -7.33
CA SER A 78 -6.78 -4.74 -7.07
C SER A 78 -6.82 -5.50 -5.74
N TRP A 79 -7.83 -5.21 -4.93
CA TRP A 79 -8.01 -5.85 -3.64
C TRP A 79 -9.48 -6.10 -3.35
N TYR A 80 -9.78 -7.08 -2.52
CA TYR A 80 -11.12 -7.27 -1.97
C TYR A 80 -11.22 -6.56 -0.63
N GLU A 81 -12.32 -5.86 -0.38
CA GLU A 81 -12.55 -5.11 0.85
C GLU A 81 -13.97 -5.38 1.38
N GLU A 82 -14.04 -5.73 2.66
CA GLU A 82 -15.28 -5.72 3.44
C GLU A 82 -15.17 -4.68 4.54
N SER A 83 -16.04 -3.69 4.49
CA SER A 83 -15.99 -2.48 5.32
C SER A 83 -17.37 -2.15 5.87
N ILE A 84 -17.50 -2.05 7.20
CA ILE A 84 -18.62 -1.38 7.87
C ILE A 84 -18.07 -0.22 8.68
N GLU A 85 -18.50 1.01 8.40
CA GLU A 85 -18.06 2.23 9.08
C GLU A 85 -19.23 3.19 9.26
N ILE A 86 -19.48 3.62 10.49
CA ILE A 86 -20.46 4.68 10.79
C ILE A 86 -19.84 5.60 11.83
N GLY A 87 -19.68 6.88 11.51
CA GLY A 87 -19.22 7.84 12.50
C GLY A 87 -18.66 9.15 11.96
N ILE A 88 -18.10 9.91 12.90
CA ILE A 88 -17.36 11.15 12.67
C ILE A 88 -16.03 10.99 13.40
N SER A 89 -14.94 10.89 12.66
CA SER A 89 -13.60 10.79 13.20
C SER A 89 -13.30 11.93 14.19
N PRO A 90 -12.64 11.65 15.34
CA PRO A 90 -12.05 10.37 15.75
C PRO A 90 -13.03 9.35 16.36
N PHE A 91 -14.33 9.63 16.37
CA PHE A 91 -15.36 8.81 17.00
C PHE A 91 -16.08 7.92 15.97
N TYR A 92 -15.62 6.67 15.80
CA TYR A 92 -16.31 5.67 14.97
C TYR A 92 -17.05 4.65 15.81
N TYR A 93 -18.32 4.42 15.49
CA TYR A 93 -19.15 3.49 16.24
C TYR A 93 -18.90 2.01 15.88
N GLY A 94 -18.13 1.73 14.83
CA GLY A 94 -17.67 0.39 14.49
C GLY A 94 -16.95 0.41 13.16
N ARG A 95 -15.75 -0.18 13.10
CA ARG A 95 -14.94 -0.26 11.90
C ARG A 95 -14.38 -1.67 11.76
N GLU A 96 -14.87 -2.45 10.81
CA GLU A 96 -14.28 -3.73 10.44
C GLU A 96 -13.80 -3.62 9.00
N VAL A 97 -12.50 -3.83 8.75
CA VAL A 97 -11.89 -3.77 7.42
C VAL A 97 -11.12 -5.06 7.21
N SER A 98 -11.57 -5.87 6.25
CA SER A 98 -10.84 -7.05 5.78
C SER A 98 -10.35 -6.80 4.38
N THR A 99 -9.03 -6.84 4.16
CA THR A 99 -8.43 -6.60 2.85
C THR A 99 -7.77 -7.89 2.36
N ALA A 100 -7.97 -8.25 1.09
CA ALA A 100 -7.20 -9.31 0.46
C ALA A 100 -6.55 -8.78 -0.82
N SER A 101 -5.22 -8.79 -0.87
CA SER A 101 -4.48 -8.38 -2.06
C SER A 101 -4.53 -9.51 -3.10
N MET A 102 -4.96 -9.17 -4.31
CA MET A 102 -5.13 -10.14 -5.38
C MET A 102 -3.84 -10.21 -6.20
N SER A 103 -2.80 -10.84 -5.64
CA SER A 103 -1.52 -11.05 -6.33
C SER A 103 -1.60 -12.23 -7.31
N SER A 104 -0.95 -12.08 -8.47
CA SER A 104 -0.97 -13.04 -9.59
C SER A 104 -0.52 -14.47 -9.27
N ASN A 105 0.17 -14.70 -8.14
CA ASN A 105 0.74 -16.02 -7.81
C ASN A 105 0.03 -16.78 -6.67
N MET A 106 -0.82 -16.15 -5.88
CA MET A 106 -1.77 -16.78 -4.92
C MET A 106 -2.49 -15.62 -4.21
N PRO A 107 -3.82 -15.66 -3.99
CA PRO A 107 -4.47 -14.71 -3.10
C PRO A 107 -3.94 -14.95 -1.68
N GLU A 108 -2.99 -14.13 -1.25
CA GLU A 108 -2.51 -14.12 0.12
C GLU A 108 -3.50 -13.27 0.92
N ILE A 109 -4.23 -13.93 1.82
CA ILE A 109 -5.21 -13.28 2.68
C ILE A 109 -4.44 -12.46 3.73
N HIS A 110 -4.25 -11.18 3.45
CA HIS A 110 -3.58 -10.24 4.35
C HIS A 110 -4.59 -9.52 5.24
N GLN A 111 -4.85 -10.13 6.39
CA GLN A 111 -5.37 -9.50 7.61
C GLN A 111 -6.89 -9.18 7.67
N VAL A 112 -7.46 -9.48 8.83
CA VAL A 112 -8.79 -9.06 9.27
C VAL A 112 -8.58 -8.07 10.41
N MET A 113 -8.82 -6.78 10.19
CA MET A 113 -8.71 -5.76 11.23
C MET A 113 -10.12 -5.36 11.69
N ARG A 114 -10.44 -5.70 12.94
CA ARG A 114 -11.66 -5.24 13.60
C ARG A 114 -11.27 -4.14 14.61
N VAL A 115 -11.82 -2.94 14.46
CA VAL A 115 -11.61 -1.78 15.35
C VAL A 115 -12.98 -1.28 15.83
N TYR A 116 -13.25 -1.45 17.13
CA TYR A 116 -14.44 -0.85 17.77
C TYR A 116 -13.99 0.32 18.65
N THR A 117 -14.35 1.55 18.30
CA THR A 117 -14.02 2.75 19.09
C THR A 117 -15.27 3.28 19.78
N LEU A 118 -15.71 2.62 20.85
CA LEU A 118 -16.94 3.04 21.53
C LEU A 118 -16.81 4.36 22.32
N LEU A 119 -15.61 4.77 22.76
CA LEU A 119 -15.44 5.95 23.64
C LEU A 119 -14.05 6.62 23.55
N GLY A 120 -13.78 7.42 22.52
CA GLY A 120 -12.70 8.43 22.47
C GLY A 120 -11.24 7.95 22.64
N PRO A 121 -10.24 8.83 22.42
CA PRO A 121 -8.81 8.45 22.37
C PRO A 121 -8.16 8.15 23.73
N ILE A 122 -8.89 8.16 24.86
CA ILE A 122 -8.28 8.13 26.21
C ILE A 122 -8.28 6.73 26.87
N PHE A 123 -9.00 5.73 26.34
CA PHE A 123 -9.14 4.43 27.00
C PHE A 123 -9.05 3.20 26.08
N ALA A 124 -8.17 3.22 25.07
CA ALA A 124 -7.78 1.99 24.37
C ALA A 124 -6.66 1.27 25.16
N LEU A 125 -6.95 0.87 26.40
CA LEU A 125 -6.09 0.05 27.24
C LEU A 125 -6.82 -1.27 27.44
N PHE A 126 -6.67 -2.21 26.50
CA PHE A 126 -7.29 -3.52 26.57
C PHE A 126 -6.32 -4.63 26.17
N GLU A 127 -6.31 -5.63 27.03
CA GLU A 127 -5.53 -6.86 27.01
C GLU A 127 -6.03 -7.78 25.90
N THR A 128 -5.11 -8.35 25.12
CA THR A 128 -5.41 -9.23 23.98
C THR A 128 -4.84 -10.62 24.22
N GLU A 129 -5.68 -11.64 24.06
CA GLU A 129 -5.29 -13.04 24.13
C GLU A 129 -4.95 -13.52 22.70
N GLU A 130 -3.71 -13.95 22.50
CA GLU A 130 -3.17 -14.46 21.25
C GLU A 130 -3.85 -15.81 20.94
N SER A 131 -4.62 -15.88 19.85
CA SER A 131 -5.18 -17.15 19.38
C SER A 131 -4.70 -17.44 17.96
N ASP A 132 -4.06 -18.60 17.80
CA ASP A 132 -3.70 -19.19 16.51
C ASP A 132 -4.98 -19.50 15.73
N VAL A 133 -5.42 -18.55 14.91
CA VAL A 133 -6.63 -18.72 14.07
C VAL A 133 -6.29 -19.60 12.86
N THR A 134 -6.64 -20.88 12.95
CA THR A 134 -6.86 -21.72 11.77
C THR A 134 -8.19 -21.36 11.12
N PRO A 135 -8.31 -21.39 9.77
CA PRO A 135 -9.50 -20.92 9.06
C PRO A 135 -10.60 -22.00 9.05
N GLN A 136 -11.07 -22.39 10.23
CA GLN A 136 -12.32 -23.11 10.41
C GLN A 136 -12.82 -22.86 11.84
N SER A 137 -13.63 -21.83 12.05
CA SER A 137 -14.75 -21.94 12.99
C SER A 137 -15.68 -20.75 12.88
N GLU A 138 -16.97 -21.09 12.80
CA GLU A 138 -18.09 -20.20 13.02
C GLU A 138 -18.00 -19.46 14.36
N LYS A 139 -18.56 -18.24 14.38
CA LYS A 139 -19.00 -17.46 15.55
C LYS A 139 -17.90 -16.82 16.42
N GLY A 140 -17.60 -15.58 16.06
CA GLY A 140 -17.69 -14.46 17.00
C GLY A 140 -16.61 -14.35 18.08
N SER A 141 -15.33 -14.38 17.68
CA SER A 141 -14.21 -13.97 18.54
C SER A 141 -13.50 -12.78 17.90
N PHE A 142 -13.18 -11.76 18.69
CA PHE A 142 -12.55 -10.51 18.26
C PHE A 142 -11.12 -10.43 18.79
N ALA A 143 -10.15 -10.18 17.91
CA ALA A 143 -8.75 -9.91 18.23
C ALA A 143 -8.31 -8.62 17.52
N ILE A 144 -7.65 -7.71 18.24
CA ILE A 144 -6.93 -6.58 17.65
C ILE A 144 -5.48 -7.01 17.50
N ILE A 145 -5.02 -7.17 16.26
CA ILE A 145 -3.65 -7.55 15.96
C ILE A 145 -2.82 -6.26 15.83
N PHE A 146 -2.01 -5.93 16.84
CA PHE A 146 -0.90 -5.01 16.65
C PHE A 146 0.35 -5.85 16.39
N ARG A 147 0.89 -5.74 15.18
CA ARG A 147 2.08 -6.47 14.76
C ARG A 147 3.31 -5.58 14.94
N GLU A 148 4.27 -6.06 15.72
CA GLU A 148 5.54 -5.39 16.04
C GLU A 148 6.65 -5.79 15.04
N ASP A 149 6.30 -6.02 13.78
CA ASP A 149 7.29 -6.31 12.75
C ASP A 149 7.55 -5.02 11.96
N GLY A 150 8.79 -4.51 12.03
CA GLY A 150 9.29 -3.34 11.29
C GLY A 150 9.34 -3.50 9.77
N ASP A 151 8.45 -4.30 9.19
CA ASP A 151 8.28 -4.45 7.76
C ASP A 151 7.34 -3.35 7.24
N LYS A 152 7.81 -2.66 6.20
CA LYS A 152 7.18 -1.50 5.54
C LYS A 152 5.85 -1.81 4.84
N SER A 153 5.25 -2.97 5.12
CA SER A 153 4.09 -3.53 4.44
C SER A 153 2.75 -2.92 4.90
N PHE A 154 2.71 -2.25 6.06
CA PHE A 154 1.48 -1.60 6.52
C PHE A 154 1.13 -0.34 5.70
N ASP A 155 2.13 0.47 5.36
CA ASP A 155 1.95 1.64 4.46
C ASP A 155 1.61 1.20 3.02
N GLU A 156 2.02 0.01 2.57
CA GLU A 156 1.64 -0.52 1.25
C GLU A 156 0.20 -1.05 1.22
N ALA A 157 -0.31 -1.62 2.32
CA ALA A 157 -1.67 -2.15 2.40
C ALA A 157 -2.73 -1.08 2.69
N TYR A 158 -2.35 -0.01 3.40
CA TYR A 158 -3.20 1.14 3.67
C TYR A 158 -2.86 2.30 2.74
N ASP A 159 -3.61 2.42 1.64
CA ASP A 159 -3.52 3.53 0.66
C ASP A 159 -4.06 4.87 1.21
N ARG A 160 -3.91 5.14 2.51
CA ARG A 160 -4.41 6.35 3.15
C ARG A 160 -3.28 7.06 3.85
N ARG A 161 -2.81 8.14 3.26
CA ARG A 161 -1.83 9.02 3.88
C ARG A 161 -2.53 9.95 4.87
N LEU A 162 -1.77 10.43 5.85
CA LEU A 162 -2.27 11.25 6.96
C LEU A 162 -3.06 12.49 6.49
N PHE A 163 -2.66 13.08 5.36
CA PHE A 163 -3.17 14.35 4.84
C PHE A 163 -4.13 14.21 3.64
N ASP A 164 -4.57 13.00 3.30
CA ASP A 164 -5.45 12.82 2.15
C ASP A 164 -6.83 13.44 2.39
N ILE A 165 -7.29 14.22 1.42
CA ILE A 165 -8.64 14.77 1.34
C ILE A 165 -9.37 13.97 0.26
N GLY A 166 -10.52 13.40 0.57
CA GLY A 166 -11.19 12.49 -0.34
C GLY A 166 -12.71 12.49 -0.21
N PHE A 167 -13.32 11.94 -1.24
CA PHE A 167 -14.74 11.71 -1.34
C PHE A 167 -14.99 10.35 -1.98
N SER A 168 -15.84 9.57 -1.34
CA SER A 168 -16.13 8.21 -1.75
C SER A 168 -17.65 8.01 -1.78
N VAL A 169 -18.16 7.55 -2.92
CA VAL A 169 -19.56 7.21 -3.13
C VAL A 169 -19.66 5.82 -3.75
N HIS A 170 -20.49 4.97 -3.17
CA HIS A 170 -20.82 3.65 -3.70
C HIS A 170 -22.31 3.40 -3.53
N CYS A 171 -22.99 3.13 -4.64
CA CYS A 171 -24.40 2.78 -4.65
C CYS A 171 -24.59 1.37 -5.21
N LEU A 172 -25.00 0.45 -4.34
CA LEU A 172 -25.39 -0.95 -4.61
C LEU A 172 -24.31 -1.84 -5.20
N LEU A 173 -23.81 -1.53 -6.41
CA LEU A 173 -22.89 -2.39 -7.16
C LEU A 173 -21.61 -1.69 -7.58
N VAL A 174 -21.65 -0.39 -7.92
CA VAL A 174 -20.49 0.35 -8.42
C VAL A 174 -20.25 1.59 -7.59
N GLY A 175 -19.01 1.79 -7.18
CA GLY A 175 -18.58 2.97 -6.45
C GLY A 175 -17.32 3.57 -7.03
N ILE A 176 -17.11 4.83 -6.66
CA ILE A 176 -15.96 5.64 -7.04
C ILE A 176 -15.49 6.34 -5.78
N GLU A 177 -14.18 6.32 -5.59
CA GLU A 177 -13.47 7.07 -4.57
C GLU A 177 -12.43 7.93 -5.28
N VAL A 178 -12.47 9.22 -4.98
CA VAL A 178 -11.52 10.21 -5.46
C VAL A 178 -10.86 10.88 -4.27
N PHE A 179 -9.56 11.07 -4.35
CA PHE A 179 -8.84 11.78 -3.30
C PHE A 179 -7.69 12.60 -3.87
N VAL A 180 -7.26 13.57 -3.08
CA VAL A 180 -6.15 14.45 -3.37
C VAL A 180 -5.20 14.38 -2.20
N ASN A 181 -3.91 14.30 -2.49
CA ASN A 181 -2.85 14.39 -1.51
C ASN A 181 -2.18 15.77 -1.55
N PRO A 182 -2.46 16.65 -0.59
CA PRO A 182 -1.89 17.99 -0.55
C PRO A 182 -0.36 17.99 -0.38
N ALA A 183 0.21 16.97 0.27
CA ALA A 183 1.66 16.89 0.46
C ALA A 183 2.38 16.69 -0.89
N GLU A 184 1.86 15.82 -1.74
CA GLU A 184 2.38 15.60 -3.11
C GLU A 184 2.13 16.84 -3.99
N ALA A 185 1.01 17.53 -3.80
CA ALA A 185 0.76 18.78 -4.52
C ALA A 185 1.80 19.86 -4.18
N ILE A 186 2.24 19.93 -2.92
CA ILE A 186 3.31 20.83 -2.50
C ILE A 186 4.64 20.39 -3.12
N ASP A 187 4.96 19.11 -3.12
CA ASP A 187 6.19 18.59 -3.72
C ASP A 187 6.25 18.86 -5.22
N PHE A 188 5.14 18.63 -5.94
CA PHE A 188 5.01 18.99 -7.36
C PHE A 188 5.28 20.48 -7.62
N VAL A 189 4.70 21.38 -6.80
CA VAL A 189 4.90 22.83 -6.95
C VAL A 189 6.35 23.22 -6.67
N LEU A 190 6.98 22.65 -5.63
CA LEU A 190 8.40 22.89 -5.32
C LEU A 190 9.32 22.32 -6.42
N GLY A 191 8.94 21.19 -7.00
CA GLY A 191 9.59 20.54 -8.13
C GLY A 191 9.64 21.39 -9.40
N LEU A 192 8.63 22.25 -9.63
CA LEU A 192 8.66 23.25 -10.70
C LEU A 192 9.80 24.26 -10.53
N PHE A 193 10.25 24.50 -9.30
CA PHE A 193 11.37 25.37 -8.95
C PHE A 193 12.66 24.61 -8.67
N THR A 194 12.77 23.35 -9.10
CA THR A 194 13.94 22.47 -8.90
C THR A 194 14.26 22.18 -7.43
N ILE A 195 13.26 22.29 -6.55
CA ILE A 195 13.36 21.92 -5.13
C ILE A 195 12.66 20.56 -4.98
N ASP A 196 13.41 19.55 -4.58
CA ASP A 196 12.93 18.18 -4.33
C ASP A 196 12.81 17.99 -2.80
N LEU A 197 11.58 17.91 -2.28
CA LEU A 197 11.32 17.77 -0.84
C LEU A 197 11.15 16.29 -0.44
N SER A 198 10.55 15.48 -1.32
CA SER A 198 10.31 14.06 -1.10
C SER A 198 11.60 13.23 -1.19
N GLY A 199 12.60 13.70 -1.94
CA GLY A 199 13.90 13.04 -2.08
C GLY A 199 13.81 11.69 -2.79
N ASP A 200 12.70 11.41 -3.48
CA ASP A 200 12.43 10.13 -4.12
C ASP A 200 13.14 10.01 -5.49
N ASP A 201 13.52 11.13 -6.09
CA ASP A 201 14.30 11.25 -7.32
C ASP A 201 15.79 10.84 -7.15
N GLY A 202 16.31 10.81 -5.92
CA GLY A 202 17.74 10.63 -5.63
C GLY A 202 18.28 9.19 -5.59
N GLY A 203 17.43 8.15 -5.68
CA GLY A 203 17.72 6.87 -5.01
C GLY A 203 17.90 5.58 -5.81
N ARG A 204 17.73 5.54 -7.15
CA ARG A 204 17.69 4.24 -7.87
C ARG A 204 19.01 3.62 -8.31
N THR A 205 20.16 4.12 -7.87
CA THR A 205 21.47 3.45 -8.13
C THR A 205 21.97 2.57 -7.00
N ARG A 206 21.27 2.44 -5.86
CA ARG A 206 21.90 1.90 -4.63
C ARG A 206 21.47 0.49 -4.18
N GLY A 207 21.15 -0.46 -5.07
CA GLY A 207 20.79 -1.79 -4.54
C GLY A 207 20.66 -2.98 -5.48
N LYS A 208 20.80 -2.85 -6.80
CA LYS A 208 20.81 -4.05 -7.67
C LYS A 208 22.15 -4.80 -7.68
N ASP A 209 23.19 -4.23 -7.07
CA ASP A 209 24.53 -4.83 -7.04
C ASP A 209 24.82 -5.64 -5.76
N GLU A 210 23.99 -5.53 -4.71
CA GLU A 210 24.21 -6.27 -3.45
C GLU A 210 23.40 -7.57 -3.31
N GLU A 211 22.28 -7.71 -4.02
CA GLU A 211 21.45 -8.94 -3.96
C GLU A 211 21.99 -10.09 -4.83
N GLY A 212 23.00 -9.83 -5.67
CA GLY A 212 23.63 -10.83 -6.54
C GLY A 212 24.79 -11.62 -5.91
N ASN A 213 25.29 -11.27 -4.71
CA ASN A 213 26.53 -11.84 -4.17
C ASN A 213 26.38 -12.63 -2.86
N GLY A 214 25.17 -12.74 -2.30
CA GLY A 214 24.94 -13.38 -1.00
C GLY A 214 24.76 -14.91 -1.01
N ASN A 215 24.51 -15.55 -2.17
CA ASN A 215 24.08 -16.96 -2.19
C ASN A 215 24.87 -17.86 -3.14
N LYS A 216 26.22 -17.86 -3.01
CA LYS A 216 27.09 -18.86 -3.65
C LYS A 216 27.80 -19.82 -2.68
N ASN A 217 27.52 -19.77 -1.38
CA ASN A 217 28.21 -20.58 -0.36
C ASN A 217 27.33 -21.57 0.43
N ARG A 218 26.21 -22.03 -0.13
CA ARG A 218 25.47 -23.18 0.42
C ARG A 218 25.42 -24.33 -0.60
N GLY A 219 26.60 -24.77 -0.99
CA GLY A 219 26.81 -26.04 -1.68
C GLY A 219 27.65 -26.96 -0.81
N SER A 220 27.13 -28.18 -0.60
CA SER A 220 27.87 -29.38 -0.22
C SER A 220 28.19 -29.61 1.27
N GLY A 221 27.14 -29.69 2.09
CA GLY A 221 27.15 -30.49 3.32
C GLY A 221 26.21 -31.69 3.15
N GLY A 222 26.61 -32.67 2.35
CA GLY A 222 25.91 -33.94 2.27
C GLY A 222 26.18 -34.77 3.53
N GLU A 223 25.24 -34.79 4.46
CA GLU A 223 25.20 -35.79 5.52
C GLU A 223 24.10 -36.80 5.22
N SER A 224 24.54 -37.94 4.69
CA SER A 224 23.76 -39.16 4.63
C SER A 224 23.53 -39.68 6.05
N ASN A 225 22.33 -39.53 6.59
CA ASN A 225 21.85 -40.42 7.64
C ASN A 225 21.01 -41.54 7.02
N LYS A 226 21.78 -42.57 6.67
CA LYS A 226 21.40 -43.95 6.39
C LYS A 226 21.06 -44.64 7.71
N SER A 227 20.07 -45.53 7.67
CA SER A 227 19.63 -46.49 8.73
C SER A 227 19.13 -45.84 10.03
N GLU A 228 17.96 -46.18 10.56
CA GLU A 228 17.55 -47.54 10.92
C GLU A 228 16.05 -47.77 10.69
N ARG A 229 15.76 -48.85 9.98
CA ARG A 229 14.45 -49.46 9.84
C ARG A 229 14.50 -50.73 10.69
N GLU A 230 14.24 -50.60 11.99
CA GLU A 230 13.91 -51.73 12.86
C GLU A 230 12.38 -51.78 12.99
N THR A 231 11.73 -52.66 12.22
CA THR A 231 11.21 -53.96 12.69
C THR A 231 10.31 -53.82 13.92
N SER A 232 9.00 -53.88 13.70
CA SER A 232 8.22 -55.11 13.96
C SER A 232 7.92 -55.31 15.44
N GLY A 233 6.71 -54.90 15.85
CA GLY A 233 6.23 -55.06 17.22
C GLY A 233 4.71 -55.24 17.25
N ASP A 234 4.27 -56.35 16.67
CA ASP A 234 2.98 -57.00 16.85
C ASP A 234 2.48 -56.95 18.32
N ARG A 235 1.24 -56.50 18.54
CA ARG A 235 0.42 -56.98 19.67
C ARG A 235 -1.06 -56.69 19.48
N ASN A 236 -1.67 -57.66 18.83
CA ASN A 236 -3.06 -58.08 18.99
C ASN A 236 -3.36 -58.36 20.49
N GLY A 237 -4.53 -57.94 20.98
CA GLY A 237 -4.92 -58.21 22.36
C GLY A 237 -6.30 -57.70 22.77
N ARG A 238 -7.33 -58.45 22.33
CA ARG A 238 -8.67 -58.66 22.94
C ARG A 238 -9.51 -57.47 23.38
#